data_AF-A0A3R7BI75-F1
#
_entry.id   AF-A0A3R7BI75-F1
#
_cell.length_a   1.000
_cell.length_b   1.000
_cell.length_c   1.000
_cell.angle_alpha   90.00
_cell.angle_beta   90.00
_cell.angle_gamma   90.00
#
_symmetry.space_group_name_H-M   'P 1'
#
loop_
_entity.id
_entity.type
_entity.pdbx_description
1 polymer ?
#
loop_
_entity_poly.entity_id
_entity_poly.type
_entity_poly.pdbx_seq_one_letter_code
_entity_poly.pdbx_strand_id
1 'polypeptide(L)'
;MKFYVGTSGWRYFWNKGGNFRWFVENSGLNAVELNASFYRFPFPNMIRSWMRNGRSLHWSIKINRLITHQFKFGDEALELWMKFRNLFSPMDETIDFYLFQLPPFMTPKYTSRIETFIEKTRLATSESLK
;
A
#
# COMPACT_ATOMS: atom_id res chain seq x y z
N MET A 1 18.47 -16.78 2.40
CA MET A 1 17.63 -15.64 2.85
C MET A 1 17.35 -14.76 1.64
N LYS A 2 16.09 -14.42 1.36
CA LYS A 2 15.71 -13.54 0.24
C LYS A 2 15.50 -12.12 0.79
N PHE A 3 16.08 -11.11 0.15
CA PHE A 3 15.98 -9.72 0.58
C PHE A 3 15.24 -8.88 -0.46
N TYR A 4 14.36 -8.01 0.03
CA TYR A 4 13.64 -7.04 -0.78
C TYR A 4 14.06 -5.63 -0.35
N VAL A 5 14.63 -4.88 -1.29
CA VAL A 5 15.18 -3.54 -1.07
C VAL A 5 14.54 -2.60 -2.07
N GLY A 6 14.03 -1.49 -1.56
CA GLY A 6 13.21 -0.55 -2.32
C GLY A 6 13.18 0.83 -1.72
N THR A 7 12.34 1.69 -2.30
CA THR A 7 12.15 3.08 -1.88
C THR A 7 10.68 3.42 -1.66
N SER A 8 10.41 4.48 -0.90
CA SER A 8 9.06 5.07 -0.74
C SER A 8 8.67 5.92 -1.93
N GLY A 9 8.24 5.25 -2.99
CA GLY A 9 7.95 5.81 -4.30
C GLY A 9 9.15 5.75 -5.23
N TRP A 10 9.08 6.48 -6.34
CA TRP A 10 10.10 6.44 -7.40
C TRP A 10 10.51 7.83 -7.89
N ARG A 11 9.98 8.92 -7.32
CA ARG A 11 10.32 10.29 -7.73
C ARG A 11 11.53 10.81 -6.96
N TYR A 12 12.72 10.49 -7.44
CA TYR A 12 13.99 10.94 -6.88
C TYR A 12 14.83 11.68 -7.92
N PHE A 13 15.78 12.49 -7.48
CA PHE A 13 16.67 13.27 -8.36
C PHE A 13 17.50 12.40 -9.32
N TRP A 14 17.80 11.16 -8.92
CA TRP A 14 18.54 10.19 -9.72
C TRP A 14 17.64 9.40 -10.70
N ASN A 15 16.31 9.45 -10.55
CA ASN A 15 15.39 8.84 -11.50
C ASN A 15 15.19 9.77 -12.71
N LYS A 16 15.88 9.46 -13.81
CA LYS A 16 15.81 10.27 -15.03
C LYS A 16 14.38 10.29 -15.59
N GLY A 17 13.81 11.48 -15.67
CA GLY A 17 12.43 11.69 -16.10
C GLY A 17 11.36 11.35 -15.04
N GLY A 18 11.76 10.95 -13.83
CA GLY A 18 10.87 10.77 -12.67
C GLY A 18 9.73 9.76 -12.88
N ASN A 19 9.86 8.88 -13.86
CA ASN A 19 8.79 7.98 -14.27
C ASN A 19 9.03 6.56 -13.73
N PHE A 20 7.95 5.80 -13.61
CA PHE A 20 7.98 4.48 -13.00
C PHE A 20 8.77 3.47 -13.84
N ARG A 21 8.65 3.55 -15.17
CA ARG A 21 9.34 2.64 -16.10
C ARG A 21 10.86 2.73 -15.95
N TRP A 22 11.40 3.95 -15.98
CA TRP A 22 12.83 4.16 -15.78
C TRP A 22 13.30 3.60 -14.43
N PHE A 23 12.52 3.82 -13.37
CA PHE A 23 12.84 3.28 -12.04
C PHE A 23 12.94 1.75 -12.05
N VAL A 24 11.98 1.04 -12.64
CA VAL A 24 12.02 -0.43 -12.72
C VAL A 24 13.23 -0.91 -13.52
N GLU A 25 13.54 -0.24 -14.63
CA GLU A 25 14.61 -0.67 -15.55
C GLU A 25 16.01 -0.33 -15.04
N ASN A 26 16.18 0.72 -14.22
CA ASN A 26 17.51 1.30 -13.95
C ASN A 26 17.89 1.39 -12.46
N SER A 27 16.97 1.23 -11.52
CA SER A 27 17.29 1.40 -10.08
C SER A 27 18.11 0.26 -9.49
N GLY A 28 18.04 -0.94 -10.08
CA GLY A 28 18.57 -2.17 -9.47
C GLY A 28 17.80 -2.64 -8.24
N LEU A 29 16.67 -2.00 -7.89
CA LEU A 29 15.82 -2.35 -6.76
C LEU A 29 14.80 -3.42 -7.16
N ASN A 30 14.40 -4.24 -6.20
CA ASN A 30 13.45 -5.33 -6.39
C ASN A 30 12.15 -5.15 -5.58
N ALA A 31 11.99 -4.00 -4.91
CA ALA A 31 10.78 -3.63 -4.21
C ALA A 31 10.47 -2.14 -4.30
N VAL A 32 9.22 -1.78 -4.05
CA VAL A 32 8.79 -0.38 -3.99
C VAL A 32 7.57 -0.23 -3.07
N GLU A 33 7.56 0.84 -2.28
CA GLU A 33 6.36 1.27 -1.56
C GLU A 33 5.58 2.29 -2.40
N LEU A 34 4.30 2.02 -2.65
CA LEU A 34 3.38 3.00 -3.21
C LEU A 34 2.91 3.96 -2.11
N ASN A 35 3.54 5.13 -2.03
CA ASN A 35 3.14 6.20 -1.10
C ASN A 35 2.07 7.15 -1.69
N ALA A 36 1.89 7.20 -3.02
CA ALA A 36 0.92 8.10 -3.64
C ALA A 36 -0.54 7.78 -3.23
N SER A 37 -0.84 6.51 -2.96
CA SER A 37 -2.15 6.03 -2.51
C SER A 37 -2.56 6.55 -1.13
N PHE A 38 -1.59 6.98 -0.32
CA PHE A 38 -1.84 7.64 0.96
C PHE A 38 -2.66 8.93 0.80
N TYR A 39 -2.40 9.69 -0.27
CA TYR A 39 -3.04 10.98 -0.50
C TYR A 39 -4.32 10.86 -1.32
N ARG A 40 -4.36 9.97 -2.32
CA ARG A 40 -5.51 9.80 -3.22
C ARG A 40 -5.67 8.36 -3.66
N PHE A 41 -6.90 7.93 -3.92
CA PHE A 41 -7.16 6.68 -4.62
C PHE A 41 -6.54 6.72 -6.02
N PRO A 42 -5.76 5.70 -6.41
CA PRO A 42 -5.30 5.56 -7.78
C PRO A 42 -6.46 5.37 -8.75
N PHE A 43 -6.27 5.76 -10.01
CA PHE A 43 -7.22 5.38 -11.05
C PHE A 43 -6.95 3.94 -11.51
N PRO A 44 -7.97 3.19 -11.98
CA PRO A 44 -7.78 1.83 -12.50
C PRO A 44 -6.71 1.72 -13.61
N ASN A 45 -6.57 2.75 -14.45
CA ASN A 45 -5.51 2.82 -15.46
C ASN A 45 -4.10 2.86 -14.86
N MET A 46 -3.93 3.48 -13.69
CA MET A 46 -2.65 3.49 -12.97
C MET A 46 -2.31 2.10 -12.45
N ILE A 47 -3.29 1.41 -11.83
CA ILE A 47 -3.15 0.02 -11.36
C ILE A 47 -2.73 -0.89 -12.53
N ARG A 48 -3.42 -0.80 -13.67
CA ARG A 48 -3.07 -1.57 -14.87
C ARG A 48 -1.64 -1.29 -15.37
N SER A 49 -1.21 -0.04 -15.29
CA SER A 49 0.16 0.34 -15.67
C SER A 49 1.19 -0.24 -14.71
N TRP A 50 0.95 -0.19 -13.40
CA TRP A 50 1.85 -0.77 -12.39
C TRP A 50 1.92 -2.29 -12.48
N MET A 51 0.77 -2.96 -12.62
CA MET A 51 0.69 -4.40 -12.82
C MET A 51 1.44 -4.87 -14.08
N ARG A 52 1.52 -4.05 -15.13
CA ARG A 52 2.27 -4.41 -16.35
C ARG A 52 3.76 -4.11 -16.21
N ASN A 53 4.10 -2.92 -15.73
CA ASN A 53 5.49 -2.44 -15.75
C ASN A 53 6.28 -2.79 -14.48
N GLY A 54 5.62 -3.26 -13.42
CA GLY A 54 6.22 -3.54 -12.11
C GLY A 54 6.05 -4.97 -11.64
N ARG A 55 5.84 -5.93 -12.56
CA ARG A 55 5.69 -7.36 -12.22
C ARG A 55 6.92 -7.95 -11.54
N SER A 56 8.11 -7.40 -11.82
CA SER A 56 9.37 -7.83 -11.21
C SER A 56 9.61 -7.24 -9.82
N LEU A 57 8.74 -6.35 -9.35
CA LEU A 57 8.86 -5.70 -8.05
C LEU A 57 7.94 -6.33 -7.03
N HIS A 58 8.41 -6.36 -5.79
CA HIS A 58 7.60 -6.58 -4.61
C HIS A 58 7.01 -5.25 -4.12
N TRP A 59 5.71 -5.22 -3.88
CA TRP A 59 4.99 -3.99 -3.55
C TRP A 59 4.57 -3.96 -2.10
N SER A 60 4.79 -2.82 -1.46
CA SER A 60 4.04 -2.43 -0.28
C SER A 60 3.09 -1.28 -0.63
N ILE A 61 1.81 -1.41 -0.27
CA ILE A 61 0.82 -0.38 -0.60
C ILE A 61 0.50 0.41 0.66
N LYS A 62 0.90 1.68 0.68
CA LYS A 62 0.52 2.55 1.79
C LYS A 62 -0.96 2.93 1.65
N ILE A 63 -1.73 2.59 2.67
CA ILE A 63 -3.17 2.80 2.64
C ILE A 63 -3.53 4.29 2.64
N ASN A 64 -4.74 4.60 2.20
CA ASN A 64 -5.20 5.97 2.17
C ASN A 64 -5.33 6.58 3.58
N ARG A 65 -4.87 7.83 3.74
CA ARG A 65 -4.92 8.58 5.01
C ARG A 65 -6.33 8.74 5.57
N LEU A 66 -7.36 8.65 4.72
CA LEU A 66 -8.74 8.66 5.19
C LEU A 66 -9.02 7.52 6.18
N ILE A 67 -8.39 6.35 5.99
CA ILE A 67 -8.56 5.19 6.87
C ILE A 67 -7.87 5.43 8.22
N THR A 68 -6.57 5.80 8.24
CA THR A 68 -5.80 5.94 9.50
C THR A 68 -5.90 7.29 10.18
N HIS A 69 -5.94 8.39 9.43
CA HIS A 69 -5.87 9.76 9.97
C HIS A 69 -7.26 10.37 10.17
N GLN A 70 -8.14 10.28 9.16
CA GLN A 70 -9.45 10.95 9.20
C GLN A 70 -10.49 10.11 9.95
N PHE A 71 -10.80 8.92 9.45
CA PHE A 71 -11.80 8.02 10.04
C PHE A 71 -11.23 7.16 11.16
N LYS A 72 -9.90 7.14 11.34
CA LYS A 72 -9.21 6.54 12.48
C LYS A 72 -9.69 5.12 12.77
N PHE A 73 -9.79 4.28 11.74
CA PHE A 73 -10.28 2.89 11.87
C PHE A 73 -11.74 2.77 12.33
N GLY A 74 -12.57 3.79 12.11
CA GLY A 74 -14.02 3.75 12.37
C GLY A 74 -14.81 2.95 11.34
N ASP A 75 -16.13 2.98 11.46
CA ASP A 75 -17.00 2.24 10.55
C ASP A 75 -16.90 2.74 9.10
N GLU A 76 -16.76 4.06 8.88
CA GLU A 76 -16.51 4.62 7.54
C GLU A 76 -15.15 4.17 6.97
N ALA A 77 -14.19 3.89 7.84
CA ALA A 77 -12.88 3.37 7.42
C ALA A 77 -13.00 1.94 6.87
N LEU A 78 -13.93 1.13 7.38
CA LEU A 78 -14.14 -0.26 6.94
C LEU A 78 -14.60 -0.31 5.48
N GLU A 79 -15.65 0.44 5.15
CA GLU A 79 -16.15 0.49 3.78
C GLU A 79 -15.09 1.03 2.81
N LEU A 80 -14.36 2.05 3.26
CA LEU A 80 -13.30 2.66 2.46
C LEU A 80 -12.14 1.69 2.24
N TRP A 81 -11.76 0.92 3.26
CA TRP A 81 -10.75 -0.13 3.14
C TRP A 81 -11.16 -1.21 2.14
N MET A 82 -12.42 -1.68 2.19
CA MET A 82 -12.89 -2.69 1.24
C MET A 82 -12.83 -2.18 -0.21
N LYS A 83 -13.27 -0.94 -0.45
CA LYS A 83 -13.14 -0.28 -1.77
C LYS A 83 -11.67 -0.14 -2.19
N PHE A 84 -10.79 0.23 -1.26
CA PHE A 84 -9.37 0.39 -1.51
C PHE A 84 -8.70 -0.94 -1.86
N ARG A 85 -8.90 -1.99 -1.05
CA ARG A 85 -8.35 -3.34 -1.31
C ARG A 85 -8.84 -3.88 -2.66
N ASN A 86 -10.14 -3.76 -2.95
CA ASN A 86 -10.70 -4.23 -4.22
C ASN A 86 -10.11 -3.52 -5.45
N LEU A 87 -9.71 -2.26 -5.33
CA LEU A 87 -9.03 -1.54 -6.41
C LEU A 87 -7.65 -2.14 -6.75
N PHE A 88 -6.99 -2.74 -5.77
CA PHE A 88 -5.67 -3.35 -5.90
C PHE A 88 -5.68 -4.85 -6.15
N SER A 89 -6.85 -5.50 -6.18
CA SER A 89 -6.94 -6.94 -6.45
C SER A 89 -6.21 -7.43 -7.71
N PRO A 90 -6.09 -6.65 -8.81
CA PRO A 90 -5.29 -7.07 -9.97
C PRO A 90 -3.79 -7.22 -9.68
N MET A 91 -3.30 -6.67 -8.56
CA MET A 91 -1.90 -6.68 -8.14
C MET A 91 -1.65 -7.64 -6.97
N ASP A 92 -2.64 -8.44 -6.53
CA ASP A 92 -2.55 -9.28 -5.32
C ASP A 92 -1.32 -10.20 -5.30
N GLU A 93 -0.90 -10.74 -6.45
CA GLU A 93 0.29 -11.62 -6.56
C GLU A 93 1.62 -10.89 -6.31
N THR A 94 1.64 -9.57 -6.42
CA THR A 94 2.86 -8.74 -6.32
C THR A 94 2.88 -7.85 -5.07
N ILE A 95 1.75 -7.75 -4.37
CA ILE A 95 1.64 -6.99 -3.12
C ILE A 95 1.98 -7.90 -1.96
N ASP A 96 3.08 -7.62 -1.28
CA ASP A 96 3.47 -8.37 -0.09
C ASP A 96 2.63 -7.94 1.12
N PHE A 97 2.35 -6.64 1.26
CA PHE A 97 1.54 -6.12 2.36
C PHE A 97 0.96 -4.72 2.11
N TYR A 98 -0.04 -4.38 2.91
CA TYR A 98 -0.58 -3.03 3.02
C TYR A 98 -0.04 -2.36 4.28
N LEU A 99 0.56 -1.18 4.14
CA LEU A 99 1.14 -0.43 5.25
C LEU A 99 0.11 0.50 5.90
N PHE A 100 -0.28 0.18 7.13
CA PHE A 100 -1.14 1.01 7.99
C PHE A 100 -0.28 1.90 8.90
N GLN A 101 0.21 3.04 8.37
CA GLN A 101 0.96 4.00 9.18
C GLN A 101 0.01 4.82 10.07
N LEU A 102 0.24 4.77 11.39
CA LEU A 102 -0.54 5.53 12.37
C LEU A 102 -0.09 7.01 12.43
N PRO A 103 -1.02 7.96 12.65
CA PRO A 103 -0.66 9.35 12.89
C PRO A 103 -0.08 9.57 14.30
N PRO A 104 0.75 10.60 14.51
CA PRO A 104 1.43 10.86 15.79
C PRO A 104 0.49 11.17 16.96
N PHE A 105 -0.75 11.59 16.70
CA PHE A 105 -1.75 11.85 17.75
C PHE A 105 -2.45 10.58 18.26
N MET A 106 -2.23 9.43 17.62
CA MET A 106 -2.91 8.18 17.97
C MET A 106 -2.22 7.55 19.17
N THR A 107 -2.88 7.60 20.32
CA THR A 107 -2.42 7.01 21.59
C THR A 107 -3.06 5.64 21.82
N PRO A 108 -2.63 4.87 22.85
CA PRO A 108 -3.20 3.55 23.15
C PRO A 108 -4.72 3.51 23.38
N LYS A 109 -5.40 4.65 23.59
CA LYS A 109 -6.87 4.71 23.67
C LYS A 109 -7.59 4.26 22.40
N TYR A 110 -6.88 4.19 21.27
CA TYR A 110 -7.43 3.74 19.98
C TYR A 110 -7.30 2.23 19.76
N THR A 111 -6.64 1.48 20.66
CA THR A 111 -6.38 0.04 20.49
C THR A 111 -7.63 -0.77 20.20
N SER A 112 -8.69 -0.66 21.01
CA SER A 112 -9.93 -1.42 20.81
C SER A 112 -10.60 -1.13 19.46
N ARG A 113 -10.46 0.09 18.95
CA ARG A 113 -10.99 0.49 17.64
C ARG A 113 -10.17 -0.12 16.50
N ILE A 114 -8.85 -0.18 16.64
CA ILE A 114 -7.96 -0.85 15.68
C ILE A 114 -8.20 -2.36 15.70
N GLU A 115 -8.34 -2.98 16.88
CA GLU A 115 -8.66 -4.41 17.03
C GLU A 115 -9.97 -4.75 16.31
N THR A 116 -11.04 -4.00 16.59
CA THR A 116 -12.34 -4.16 15.92
C THR A 116 -12.20 -4.03 14.39
N PHE A 117 -11.40 -3.07 13.92
CA PHE A 117 -11.15 -2.89 12.49
C PHE A 117 -10.42 -4.10 11.89
N ILE A 118 -9.38 -4.61 12.54
CA ILE A 118 -8.62 -5.77 12.09
C ILE A 118 -9.51 -7.02 12.01
N GLU A 119 -10.35 -7.24 13.03
CA GLU A 119 -11.30 -8.37 13.07
C GLU A 119 -12.31 -8.29 11.92
N LYS A 120 -12.99 -7.14 11.78
CA LYS A 120 -14.02 -6.94 10.73
C LYS A 120 -13.43 -7.02 9.31
N THR A 121 -12.18 -6.63 9.13
CA THR A 121 -11.51 -6.62 7.81
C THR A 121 -10.72 -7.89 7.50
N ARG A 122 -10.60 -8.81 8.46
CA ARG A 122 -9.85 -10.06 8.32
C ARG A 122 -8.38 -9.85 7.93
N LEU A 123 -7.78 -8.74 8.37
CA LEU A 123 -6.37 -8.39 8.10
C LEU A 123 -5.37 -9.32 8.81
N ALA A 124 -5.78 -9.94 9.92
CA ALA A 124 -4.93 -10.82 10.73
C ALA A 124 -5.12 -12.32 10.44
N THR A 125 -6.10 -12.71 9.61
CA THR A 125 -6.25 -14.11 9.19
C THR A 125 -5.27 -14.40 8.06
N SER A 126 -4.13 -14.98 8.43
CA SER A 126 -3.13 -15.53 7.53
C SER A 126 -3.71 -16.68 6.69
N GLU A 127 -4.23 -16.36 5.50
CA GLU A 127 -4.31 -17.29 4.36
C GLU A 127 -3.23 -16.99 3.30
N SER A 128 -2.48 -15.90 3.46
CA SER A 128 -1.52 -15.39 2.47
C SER A 128 -0.04 -15.53 2.86
N LEU A 129 0.28 -16.28 3.93
CA LEU A 129 1.64 -16.80 4.13
C LEU A 129 1.70 -18.20 3.53
N LYS A 130 1.73 -18.27 2.19
CA LYS A 130 2.14 -19.46 1.43
C LYS A 130 3.49 -19.20 0.79
#